data_AF-A0A2V9KI27-F1
#
_entry.id   AF-A0A2V9KI27-F1
#
_cell.length_a   1.000
_cell.length_b   1.000
_cell.length_c   1.000
_cell.angle_alpha   90.00
_cell.angle_beta   90.00
_cell.angle_gamma   90.00
#
_symmetry.space_group_name_H-M   'P 1'
#
loop_
_entity.id
_entity.type
_entity.pdbx_description
1 polymer ?
#
loop_
_entity_poly.entity_id
_entity_poly.type
_entity_poly.pdbx_seq_one_letter_code
_entity_poly.pdbx_strand_id
1 'polypeptide(L)' 'VEGRMSKFYAEACLYEQPFVKEPSISVKDHIAAHVQKMGENIQVRRFVRYRLGE' A
#
# COMPACT_ATOMS: atom_id res chain seq x y z
N VAL A 1 -16.86 14.02 7.72
CA VAL A 1 -17.03 12.58 7.38
C VAL A 1 -15.95 12.13 6.41
N GLU A 2 -15.64 12.91 5.37
CA GLU A 2 -14.55 12.63 4.41
C GLU A 2 -13.18 12.40 5.05
N GLY A 3 -12.76 13.24 6.02
CA GLY A 3 -11.47 13.06 6.68
C GLY A 3 -11.30 11.73 7.46
N ARG A 4 -12.41 11.18 7.99
CA ARG A 4 -12.38 9.86 8.65
C ARG A 4 -12.29 8.72 7.64
N MET A 5 -12.95 8.87 6.49
CA MET A 5 -12.88 7.90 5.40
C MET A 5 -11.46 7.86 4.81
N SER A 6 -10.85 9.01 4.57
CA SER A 6 -9.47 9.11 4.08
C SER A 6 -8.48 8.41 5.03
N LYS A 7 -8.61 8.66 6.34
CA LYS A 7 -7.79 7.99 7.35
C LYS A 7 -7.99 6.46 7.36
N PHE A 8 -9.24 6.01 7.23
CA PHE A 8 -9.53 4.59 7.13
C PHE A 8 -8.86 3.94 5.92
N TYR A 9 -8.89 4.58 4.74
CA TYR A 9 -8.20 4.06 3.56
C TYR A 9 -6.69 3.99 3.75
N ALA A 10 -6.08 5.01 4.36
CA ALA A 10 -4.65 5.02 4.65
C ALA A 10 -4.21 3.94 5.67
N GLU A 11 -5.10 3.47 6.54
CA GLU A 11 -4.79 2.45 7.56
C GLU A 11 -5.18 1.04 7.12
N ALA A 12 -6.29 0.87 6.40
CA ALA A 12 -6.85 -0.43 6.04
C ALA A 12 -6.48 -0.91 4.63
N CYS A 13 -6.19 0.00 3.69
CA CYS A 13 -5.91 -0.37 2.30
C CYS A 13 -4.42 -0.38 2.01
N LEU A 14 -3.88 -1.55 1.68
CA LEU A 14 -2.45 -1.76 1.40
C LEU A 14 -1.85 -0.74 0.43
N TYR A 15 -2.56 -0.39 -0.65
CA TYR A 15 -2.05 0.54 -1.67
C TYR A 15 -1.90 1.98 -1.18
N GLU A 16 -2.80 2.42 -0.29
CA GLU A 16 -2.84 3.80 0.23
C GLU A 16 -2.00 3.97 1.50
N GLN A 17 -1.47 2.87 2.04
CA GLN A 17 -0.56 2.89 3.18
C GLN A 17 0.79 3.51 2.80
N PRO A 18 1.44 4.24 3.73
CA PRO A 18 2.82 4.67 3.56
C PRO A 18 3.75 3.44 3.53
N PHE A 19 4.77 3.49 2.67
CA PHE A 19 5.70 2.38 2.53
C PHE A 19 6.62 2.28 3.77
N VAL A 20 6.76 1.07 4.34
CA VAL A 20 7.47 0.85 5.61
C VAL A 20 8.94 1.32 5.57
N LYS A 21 9.61 1.21 4.42
CA LYS A 21 11.02 1.64 4.27
C LYS A 21 11.16 3.12 3.92
N GLU A 22 10.12 3.71 3.32
CA GLU A 22 10.13 5.09 2.86
C GLU A 22 8.72 5.70 3.07
N PRO A 23 8.46 6.27 4.26
CA PRO A 23 7.12 6.73 4.63
C PRO A 23 6.61 7.93 3.83
N SER A 24 7.47 8.56 3.02
CA SER A 24 7.14 9.69 2.14
C SER A 24 6.36 9.25 0.89
N ILE A 25 6.40 7.96 0.53
CA ILE A 25 5.70 7.41 -0.62
C ILE A 25 4.67 6.39 -0.20
N SER A 26 3.57 6.27 -0.96
CA SER A 26 2.60 5.20 -0.76
C SER A 26 3.10 3.89 -1.36
N VAL A 27 2.53 2.76 -0.92
CA VAL A 27 2.80 1.45 -1.54
C VAL A 27 2.42 1.46 -3.03
N LYS A 28 1.36 2.19 -3.41
CA LYS A 28 0.98 2.38 -4.81
C LYS A 28 2.06 3.07 -5.63
N ASP A 29 2.65 4.16 -5.11
CA ASP A 29 3.73 4.88 -5.80
C ASP A 29 4.97 4.01 -5.92
N HIS A 30 5.26 3.23 -4.88
CA HIS A 30 6.37 2.28 -4.90
C HIS A 30 6.21 1.22 -5.99
N ILE A 31 4.99 0.65 -6.12
CA ILE A 31 4.67 -0.31 -7.18
C ILE A 31 4.76 0.36 -8.55
N ALA A 32 4.21 1.56 -8.73
CA ALA A 32 4.27 2.30 -9.99
C ALA A 32 5.71 2.58 -10.44
N ALA A 33 6.59 2.96 -9.51
CA ALA A 33 8.01 3.16 -9.79
C ALA A 33 8.71 1.86 -10.24
N HIS A 34 8.29 0.70 -9.73
CA HIS A 34 8.82 -0.60 -10.15
C HIS A 34 8.26 -1.05 -11.49
N VAL A 35 6.97 -0.80 -11.77
CA VAL A 35 6.37 -1.03 -13.09
C VAL A 35 7.13 -0.25 -14.17
N GLN A 36 7.45 1.03 -13.90
CA GLN A 36 8.23 1.85 -14.84
C GLN A 36 9.65 1.32 -15.07
N LYS A 37 10.29 0.76 -14.03
CA LYS A 37 11.65 0.20 -14.12
C LYS A 37 11.70 -1.15 -14.84
N MET A 38 10.73 -2.03 -14.60
CA MET A 38 10.69 -3.38 -15.16
C MET A 38 9.99 -3.46 -16.52
N GLY A 39 9.10 -2.50 -16.85
CA GLY A 39 8.31 -2.51 -18.08
C GLY A 39 7.17 -3.53 -18.07
N GLU A 40 6.92 -4.18 -16.94
CA GLU A 40 5.86 -5.18 -16.75
C GLU A 40 4.85 -4.71 -15.71
N ASN A 41 3.59 -5.10 -15.86
CA ASN A 41 2.53 -4.74 -14.93
C ASN A 41 2.63 -5.54 -13.63
N ILE A 42 2.80 -4.85 -12.51
CA ILE A 42 2.91 -5.44 -11.17
C ILE A 42 1.62 -5.13 -10.39
N GLN A 43 0.95 -6.18 -9.92
CA GLN A 43 -0.28 -6.07 -9.14
C GLN A 43 -0.25 -7.01 -7.93
N VAL A 44 -0.68 -6.52 -6.77
CA VAL A 44 -0.90 -7.37 -5.59
C VAL A 44 -2.26 -8.04 -5.71
N ARG A 45 -2.26 -9.36 -5.97
CA ARG A 45 -3.52 -10.12 -6.15
C ARG A 45 -4.22 -10.39 -4.83
N ARG A 46 -3.49 -10.89 -3.82
CA ARG A 46 -3.99 -11.25 -2.48
C ARG A 46 -2.84 -11.18 -1.48
N PHE A 47 -3.13 -10.81 -0.24
CA PHE A 47 -2.20 -10.89 0.88
C PHE A 47 -2.94 -11.37 2.13
N VAL A 48 -2.21 -12.00 3.04
CA VAL A 48 -2.72 -12.41 4.36
C VAL A 48 -1.66 -12.06 5.39
N ARG A 49 -2.08 -11.45 6.51
CA ARG A 49 -1.22 -11.15 7.65
C ARG A 49 -1.68 -12.00 8.84
N TYR A 50 -0.87 -12.97 9.23
CA TYR A 50 -1.08 -13.72 10.48
C TYR A 50 -0.39 -13.00 11.63
N ARG A 51 -1.07 -12.90 12.77
CA ARG A 51 -0.53 -12.38 14.03
C ARG A 51 -0.97 -13.33 15.15
N LEU A 52 -0.02 -13.73 15.99
CA LEU A 52 -0.23 -14.78 16.99
C LEU A 52 -0.57 -14.13 18.34
N GLY A 53 -1.86 -14.18 18.73
CA GLY A 53 -2.41 -13.22 19.69
C GLY A 53 -2.47 -11.81 19.07
N GLU A 54 -3.38 -10.94 19.51
CA GLU A 54 -3.41 -9.54 19.02
C GLU A 54 -2.12 -8.76 19.33
#